data_AF-A0A1L8STN1-F1
#
_entry.id   AF-A0A1L8STN1-F1
#
_cell.length_a   1.000
_cell.length_b   1.000
_cell.length_c   1.000
_cell.angle_alpha   90.00
_cell.angle_beta   90.00
_cell.angle_gamma   90.00
#
_symmetry.space_group_name_H-M   'P 1'
#
loop_
_entity.id
_entity.type
_entity.pdbx_description
1 polymer ?
#
loop_
_entity_poly.entity_id
_entity_poly.type
_entity_poly.pdbx_seq_one_letter_code
_entity_poly.pdbx_strand_id
1 'polypeptide(L)'
;MKYTIRELESAEYPLLEIFLYEVLFQRKGQTQLPRSIINEPELQVYLKNFGEGPDDFSLCAEVDQKVIGIVWVRNIAGYGSVDAATPECAISLLKEYRGYGIGTELLQKMLQLLIEGKGYKQVSLAV
;
A
#
# COMPACT_ATOMS: atom_id res chain seq x y z
N MET A 1 13.86 6.42 -16.05
CA MET A 1 12.40 6.36 -16.25
C MET A 1 11.80 7.58 -15.58
N LYS A 2 10.86 8.29 -16.23
CA LYS A 2 10.12 9.38 -15.59
C LYS A 2 8.84 8.79 -15.01
N TYR A 3 8.59 9.03 -13.73
CA TYR A 3 7.35 8.69 -13.06
C TYR A 3 6.85 9.90 -12.27
N THR A 4 5.57 9.89 -11.93
CA THR A 4 4.95 10.86 -11.03
C THR A 4 4.43 10.13 -9.79
N ILE A 5 4.31 10.85 -8.68
CA ILE A 5 3.59 10.37 -7.50
C ILE A 5 2.40 11.28 -7.28
N ARG A 6 1.22 10.67 -7.13
CA ARG A 6 -0.06 11.35 -6.92
C ARG A 6 -0.94 10.56 -5.96
N GLU A 7 -2.03 11.16 -5.52
CA GLU A 7 -3.10 10.43 -4.83
C GLU A 7 -3.71 9.39 -5.77
N LEU A 8 -4.07 8.23 -5.20
CA LEU A 8 -4.82 7.21 -5.90
C LEU A 8 -6.28 7.65 -5.95
N GLU A 9 -6.89 7.65 -7.14
CA GLU A 9 -8.28 8.04 -7.28
C GLU A 9 -9.21 6.96 -6.73
N SER A 10 -10.40 7.33 -6.26
CA SER A 10 -11.35 6.36 -5.69
C SER A 10 -11.79 5.29 -6.69
N ALA A 11 -11.84 5.64 -7.99
CA ALA A 11 -12.08 4.68 -9.07
C ALA A 11 -10.96 3.65 -9.24
N GLU A 12 -9.75 3.94 -8.72
CA GLU A 12 -8.56 3.09 -8.80
C GLU A 12 -8.36 2.23 -7.53
N TYR A 13 -9.15 2.41 -6.46
CA TYR A 13 -9.05 1.58 -5.25
C TYR A 13 -9.14 0.06 -5.49
N PRO A 14 -9.87 -0.46 -6.50
CA PRO A 14 -9.80 -1.88 -6.84
C PRO A 14 -8.37 -2.38 -7.17
N LEU A 15 -7.43 -1.50 -7.53
CA LEU A 15 -6.02 -1.88 -7.74
C LEU A 15 -5.35 -2.34 -6.45
N LEU A 16 -5.82 -1.92 -5.27
CA LEU A 16 -5.23 -2.32 -3.99
C LEU A 16 -5.23 -3.85 -3.83
N GLU A 17 -6.23 -4.54 -4.37
CA GLU A 17 -6.28 -6.01 -4.37
C GLU A 17 -5.10 -6.63 -5.13
N ILE A 18 -4.80 -6.06 -6.30
CA ILE A 18 -3.67 -6.50 -7.14
C ILE A 18 -2.35 -6.24 -6.42
N PHE A 19 -2.19 -5.06 -5.84
CA PHE A 19 -0.96 -4.66 -5.18
C PHE A 19 -0.74 -5.38 -3.84
N LEU A 20 -1.80 -5.68 -3.08
CA LEU A 20 -1.72 -6.49 -1.87
C LEU A 20 -1.20 -7.90 -2.19
N TYR A 21 -1.70 -8.51 -3.28
CA TYR A 21 -1.19 -9.79 -3.75
C TYR A 21 0.31 -9.75 -4.13
N GLU A 22 0.78 -8.62 -4.70
CA GLU A 22 2.20 -8.43 -5.05
C GLU A 22 3.13 -8.25 -3.84
N VAL A 23 2.60 -7.88 -2.66
CA VAL A 23 3.34 -7.84 -1.39
C VAL A 23 3.54 -9.25 -0.84
N LEU A 24 2.54 -10.13 -0.99
CA LEU A 24 2.61 -11.49 -0.45
C LEU A 24 3.86 -12.20 -0.98
N PHE A 25 4.82 -12.43 -0.08
CA PHE A 25 6.12 -12.99 -0.43
C PHE A 25 5.99 -14.42 -0.95
N GLN A 26 6.29 -14.62 -2.24
CA GLN A 26 6.31 -15.93 -2.88
C GLN A 26 7.75 -16.35 -3.14
N ARG A 27 8.24 -17.33 -2.37
CA ARG A 27 9.59 -17.89 -2.56
C ARG A 27 9.73 -18.48 -3.97
N LYS A 28 10.84 -18.16 -4.65
CA LYS A 28 11.18 -18.79 -5.94
C LYS A 28 11.23 -20.31 -5.75
N GLY A 29 10.50 -21.05 -6.60
CA GLY A 29 10.45 -22.51 -6.57
C GLY A 29 9.29 -23.12 -5.76
N GLN A 30 8.43 -22.31 -5.14
CA GLN A 30 7.18 -22.77 -4.54
C GLN A 30 5.99 -22.51 -5.47
N THR A 31 4.93 -23.33 -5.31
CA THR A 31 3.65 -23.09 -5.98
C THR A 31 3.13 -21.72 -5.56
N GLN A 32 2.81 -20.89 -6.56
CA GLN A 32 2.24 -19.58 -6.37
C GLN A 32 0.92 -19.71 -5.59
N LEU A 33 0.76 -18.90 -4.53
CA LEU A 33 -0.47 -18.86 -3.76
C LEU A 33 -1.64 -18.49 -4.69
N PRO A 34 -2.81 -19.14 -4.55
CA PRO A 34 -3.96 -18.77 -5.33
C PRO A 34 -4.32 -17.31 -5.03
N ARG A 35 -4.73 -16.56 -6.05
CA ARG A 35 -5.15 -15.16 -5.85
C ARG A 35 -6.25 -15.02 -4.82
N SER A 36 -7.10 -16.04 -4.65
CA SER A 36 -8.17 -16.08 -3.65
C SER A 36 -7.70 -15.87 -2.22
N ILE A 37 -6.41 -16.02 -1.89
CA ILE A 37 -5.89 -15.75 -0.54
C ILE A 37 -6.20 -14.31 -0.07
N ILE A 38 -6.25 -13.34 -0.98
CA ILE A 38 -6.63 -11.95 -0.66
C ILE A 38 -8.02 -11.85 -0.04
N ASN A 39 -8.90 -12.84 -0.26
CA ASN A 39 -10.26 -12.86 0.29
C ASN A 39 -10.29 -13.36 1.73
N GLU A 40 -9.18 -13.85 2.26
CA GLU A 40 -9.09 -14.23 3.67
C GLU A 40 -9.35 -13.01 4.57
N PRO A 41 -10.12 -13.17 5.66
CA PRO A 41 -10.47 -12.05 6.55
C PRO A 41 -9.26 -11.24 7.03
N GLU A 42 -8.13 -11.91 7.28
CA GLU A 42 -6.87 -11.30 7.73
C GLU A 42 -6.22 -10.38 6.69
N LEU A 43 -6.53 -10.56 5.39
CA LEU A 43 -6.05 -9.71 4.31
C LEU A 43 -7.10 -8.69 3.88
N GLN A 44 -8.38 -9.03 4.02
CA GLN A 44 -9.48 -8.11 3.70
C GLN A 44 -9.51 -6.86 4.56
N VAL A 45 -8.94 -6.88 5.78
CA VAL A 45 -8.78 -5.66 6.60
C VAL A 45 -8.02 -4.54 5.89
N TYR A 46 -7.16 -4.86 4.91
CA TYR A 46 -6.41 -3.88 4.12
C TYR A 46 -7.21 -3.27 2.97
N LEU A 47 -8.32 -3.88 2.55
CA LEU A 47 -9.03 -3.53 1.31
C LEU A 47 -10.48 -3.13 1.53
N LYS A 48 -11.16 -3.82 2.46
CA LYS A 48 -12.60 -3.70 2.65
C LYS A 48 -12.96 -2.25 2.97
N ASN A 49 -13.86 -1.68 2.17
CA ASN A 49 -14.37 -0.32 2.31
C ASN A 49 -13.24 0.74 2.36
N PHE A 50 -12.13 0.51 1.67
CA PHE A 50 -11.04 1.47 1.63
C PHE A 50 -11.53 2.82 1.09
N GLY A 51 -11.16 3.90 1.79
CA GLY A 51 -11.58 5.28 1.50
C GLY A 51 -12.83 5.74 2.25
N GLU A 52 -13.52 4.83 2.96
CA GLU A 52 -14.60 5.22 3.88
C GLU A 52 -14.06 5.58 5.28
N GLY A 53 -12.86 5.10 5.63
CA GLY A 53 -12.22 5.35 6.92
C GLY A 53 -11.54 6.72 7.01
N PRO A 54 -11.51 7.36 8.20
CA PRO A 54 -10.85 8.67 8.38
C PRO A 54 -9.32 8.60 8.26
N ASP A 55 -8.75 7.40 8.45
CA ASP A 55 -7.32 7.12 8.40
C ASP A 55 -6.90 6.46 7.06
N ASP A 56 -7.81 6.36 6.09
CA ASP A 56 -7.53 5.74 4.79
C ASP A 56 -6.87 6.76 3.86
N PHE A 57 -5.57 6.57 3.57
CA PHE A 57 -4.80 7.40 2.66
C PHE A 57 -4.04 6.55 1.66
N SER A 58 -3.87 7.02 0.43
CA SER A 58 -3.13 6.29 -0.60
C SER A 58 -2.42 7.23 -1.58
N LEU A 59 -1.21 6.82 -1.96
CA LEU A 59 -0.44 7.43 -3.03
C LEU A 59 0.00 6.35 -4.00
N CYS A 60 0.08 6.69 -5.29
CA CYS A 60 0.60 5.79 -6.31
C CYS A 60 1.73 6.42 -7.11
N ALA A 61 2.64 5.58 -7.58
CA ALA A 61 3.62 5.93 -8.60
C ALA A 61 3.06 5.55 -9.98
N GLU A 62 3.14 6.47 -10.93
CA GLU A 62 2.60 6.31 -12.28
C GLU A 62 3.67 6.53 -13.34
N VAL A 63 3.66 5.68 -14.38
CA VAL A 63 4.47 5.82 -15.60
C VAL A 63 3.53 5.66 -16.78
N ASP A 64 3.50 6.63 -17.70
CA ASP A 64 2.70 6.57 -18.92
C ASP A 64 1.22 6.16 -18.65
N GLN A 65 0.58 6.77 -17.64
CA GLN A 65 -0.80 6.48 -17.21
C GLN A 65 -1.02 5.08 -16.60
N LYS A 66 0.06 4.31 -16.36
CA LYS A 66 0.02 3.03 -15.66
C LYS A 66 0.47 3.22 -14.22
N VAL A 67 -0.39 2.84 -13.26
CA VAL A 67 0.01 2.69 -11.86
C VAL A 67 0.98 1.53 -11.72
N ILE A 68 2.19 1.82 -11.24
CA ILE A 68 3.29 0.85 -11.12
C ILE A 68 3.61 0.49 -9.67
N GLY A 69 3.11 1.27 -8.71
CA GLY A 69 3.27 1.05 -7.29
C GLY A 69 2.26 1.85 -6.49
N ILE A 70 1.88 1.33 -5.33
CA ILE A 70 0.94 1.97 -4.42
C ILE A 70 1.49 1.84 -3.00
N VAL A 71 1.39 2.92 -2.23
CA VAL A 71 1.46 2.90 -0.77
C VAL A 71 0.09 3.32 -0.25
N TRP A 72 -0.47 2.56 0.68
CA TRP A 72 -1.74 2.87 1.31
C TRP A 72 -1.67 2.65 2.81
N VAL A 73 -2.53 3.36 3.53
CA VAL A 73 -2.49 3.52 4.98
C VAL A 73 -3.86 3.25 5.52
N ARG A 74 -3.94 2.51 6.63
CA ARG A 74 -5.17 2.35 7.41
C ARG A 74 -4.85 2.21 8.90
N ASN A 75 -5.74 2.69 9.77
CA ASN A 75 -5.66 2.37 11.20
C ASN A 75 -6.49 1.11 11.50
N ILE A 76 -5.84 -0.04 11.37
CA ILE A 76 -6.45 -1.38 11.48
C ILE A 76 -5.60 -2.27 12.39
N ALA A 77 -6.20 -3.35 12.89
CA ALA A 77 -5.47 -4.45 13.52
C ALA A 77 -4.88 -5.39 12.44
N GLY A 78 -3.94 -4.87 11.63
CA GLY A 78 -3.20 -5.64 10.63
C GLY A 78 -1.94 -6.30 11.19
N TYR A 79 -1.14 -6.90 10.31
CA TYR A 79 0.14 -7.56 10.65
C TYR A 79 1.19 -6.58 11.17
N GLY A 80 1.13 -5.30 10.79
CA GLY A 80 2.01 -4.23 11.25
C GLY A 80 1.44 -3.42 12.42
N SER A 81 0.27 -3.77 12.97
CA SER A 81 -0.39 -2.99 14.02
C SER A 81 0.44 -2.95 15.30
N VAL A 82 0.64 -1.74 15.84
CA VAL A 82 1.42 -1.51 17.08
C VAL A 82 0.51 -1.05 18.22
N ASP A 83 -0.36 -0.09 17.96
CA ASP A 83 -1.35 0.45 18.90
C ASP A 83 -2.51 1.10 18.13
N ALA A 84 -3.56 1.53 18.85
CA ALA A 84 -4.76 2.10 18.26
C ALA A 84 -4.60 3.51 17.65
N ALA A 85 -3.46 4.18 17.86
CA ALA A 85 -3.19 5.53 17.36
C ALA A 85 -2.19 5.53 16.19
N THR A 86 -1.64 4.37 15.85
CA THR A 86 -0.58 4.21 14.85
C THR A 86 -1.18 3.58 13.60
N PRO A 87 -1.38 4.34 12.53
CA PRO A 87 -1.84 3.75 11.28
C PRO A 87 -0.73 2.88 10.68
N GLU A 88 -1.17 1.86 9.96
CA GLU A 88 -0.33 0.88 9.28
C GLU A 88 -0.25 1.19 7.79
N CYS A 89 0.97 1.34 7.28
CA CYS A 89 1.27 1.39 5.86
C CYS A 89 1.41 -0.02 5.28
N ALA A 90 0.91 -0.19 4.07
CA ALA A 90 1.31 -1.25 3.16
C ALA A 90 1.82 -0.61 1.86
N ILE A 91 2.87 -1.19 1.27
CA ILE A 91 3.48 -0.66 0.04
C ILE A 91 3.83 -1.81 -0.90
N SER A 92 3.56 -1.61 -2.18
CA SER A 92 3.86 -2.60 -3.21
C SER A 92 4.24 -1.94 -4.52
N LEU A 93 5.12 -2.61 -5.26
CA LEU A 93 5.55 -2.23 -6.60
C LEU A 93 5.46 -3.46 -7.49
N LEU A 94 5.03 -3.26 -8.73
CA LEU A 94 5.18 -4.24 -9.79
C LEU A 94 6.67 -4.62 -9.93
N LYS A 95 6.95 -5.91 -10.13
CA LYS A 95 8.30 -6.48 -10.04
C LYS A 95 9.31 -5.79 -10.96
N GLU A 96 8.89 -5.43 -12.17
CA GLU A 96 9.73 -4.74 -13.17
C GLU A 96 10.14 -3.31 -12.78
N TYR A 97 9.52 -2.69 -11.76
CA TYR A 97 9.81 -1.33 -11.30
C TYR A 97 10.47 -1.29 -9.91
N ARG A 98 10.91 -2.44 -9.39
CA ARG A 98 11.67 -2.53 -8.13
C ARG A 98 13.15 -2.20 -8.36
N GLY A 99 13.84 -1.75 -7.31
CA GLY A 99 15.27 -1.44 -7.36
C GLY A 99 15.64 -0.05 -7.94
N TYR A 100 14.63 0.77 -8.28
CA TYR A 100 14.83 2.13 -8.83
C TYR A 100 14.61 3.26 -7.82
N GLY A 101 14.42 2.97 -6.54
CA GLY A 101 14.18 3.98 -5.48
C GLY A 101 12.73 4.49 -5.38
N ILE A 102 11.83 4.04 -6.25
CA ILE A 102 10.42 4.49 -6.31
C ILE A 102 9.68 4.23 -5.00
N GLY A 103 9.89 3.05 -4.39
CA GLY A 103 9.26 2.68 -3.13
C GLY A 103 9.69 3.58 -1.98
N THR A 104 10.96 3.98 -1.98
CA THR A 104 11.50 4.96 -1.02
C THR A 104 10.82 6.31 -1.17
N GLU A 105 10.68 6.81 -2.40
CA GLU A 105 10.03 8.10 -2.64
C GLU A 105 8.53 8.07 -2.30
N LEU A 106 7.83 6.97 -2.62
CA LEU A 106 6.44 6.75 -2.21
C LEU A 106 6.30 6.81 -0.70
N LEU A 107 7.15 6.07 0.03
CA LEU A 107 7.10 6.06 1.49
C LEU A 107 7.44 7.43 2.08
N GLN A 108 8.43 8.13 1.53
CA GLN A 108 8.78 9.49 1.98
C GLN A 108 7.62 10.47 1.80
N LYS A 109 6.94 10.45 0.65
CA LYS A 109 5.76 11.30 0.41
C LYS A 109 4.59 10.91 1.30
N MET A 110 4.38 9.61 1.55
CA MET A 110 3.34 9.17 2.46
C MET A 110 3.63 9.61 3.90
N LEU A 111 4.86 9.46 4.39
CA LEU A 111 5.25 9.95 5.71
C LEU A 111 5.10 11.47 5.82
N GLN A 112 5.45 12.22 4.78
CA GLN A 112 5.22 13.66 4.74
C GLN A 112 3.72 13.98 4.87
N LEU A 113 2.87 13.32 4.08
CA LEU A 113 1.41 13.50 4.15
C LEU A 113 0.88 13.20 5.56
N LEU A 114 1.29 12.09 6.16
CA LEU A 114 0.79 11.65 7.46
C LEU A 114 1.28 12.53 8.62
N ILE A 115 2.58 12.82 8.67
CA ILE A 115 3.18 13.53 9.80
C ILE A 115 2.90 15.03 9.69
N GLU A 116 3.20 15.63 8.54
CA GLU A 116 3.06 17.09 8.35
C GLU A 116 1.62 17.46 8.00
N GLY A 117 0.95 16.67 7.15
CA GLY A 117 -0.38 16.98 6.64
C GLY A 117 -1.54 16.53 7.54
N LYS A 118 -1.38 15.42 8.28
CA LYS A 118 -2.45 14.83 9.11
C LYS A 118 -2.13 14.80 10.60
N GLY A 119 -0.88 15.03 11.00
CA GLY A 119 -0.46 15.14 12.41
C GLY A 119 -0.22 13.82 13.12
N TYR A 120 -0.02 12.71 12.40
CA TYR A 120 0.37 11.45 13.03
C TYR A 120 1.79 11.54 13.60
N LYS A 121 2.00 10.93 14.77
CA LYS A 121 3.31 10.93 15.45
C LYS A 121 4.23 9.83 14.95
N GLN A 122 3.65 8.71 14.52
CA GLN A 122 4.34 7.53 14.04
C GLN A 122 3.42 6.74 13.11
N VAL A 123 4.02 5.87 12.31
CA VAL A 123 3.36 5.03 11.31
C VAL A 123 4.10 3.70 11.32
N SER A 124 3.37 2.59 11.29
CA SER A 124 3.96 1.25 11.15
C SER A 124 3.97 0.81 9.69
N LEU A 125 4.72 -0.23 9.36
CA LEU A 125 4.82 -0.76 8.00
C LEU A 125 4.71 -2.28 8.02
N ALA A 126 3.80 -2.83 7.22
CA ALA A 126 3.78 -4.24 6.86
C ALA A 126 4.55 -4.45 5.55
N VAL A 127 5.48 -5.41 5.55
CA VAL A 127 6.36 -5.78 4.42
C VAL A 127 6.30 -7.27 4.12
#